data_AF-A0A672JYN2-F1
#
_entry.id   AF-A0A672JYN2-F1
#
_cell.length_a   1.000
_cell.length_b   1.000
_cell.length_c   1.000
_cell.angle_alpha   90.00
_cell.angle_beta   90.00
_cell.angle_gamma   90.00
#
_symmetry.space_group_name_H-M   'P 1'
#
loop_
_entity.id
_entity.type
_entity.pdbx_description
1 polymer ?
#
loop_
_entity_poly.entity_id
_entity_poly.type
_entity_poly.pdbx_seq_one_letter_code
_entity_poly.pdbx_strand_id
1 'polypeptide(L)'
;MASKPTQITHVSALVVTIVRAQDLWGDQTTATDGYVKVFDKHNIQIGRTDTIMNNNSPYWERTFDLGDVVVAENDKIKLEVWDEDSKWDDDLLGTCEVAIKAGQNYNFCTLNHGLLLFMLTLAIFLKHIIYIVTTVLCSFILHIVLLKIIFVYCK
;
A
#
# COMPACT_ATOMS: atom_id res chain seq x y z
N MET A 1 -8.52 31.13 -12.88
CA MET A 1 -8.02 30.02 -12.05
C MET A 1 -8.69 28.76 -12.55
N ALA A 2 -7.93 27.84 -13.15
CA ALA A 2 -8.49 26.56 -13.59
C ALA A 2 -8.86 25.73 -12.36
N SER A 3 -10.10 25.29 -12.26
CA SER A 3 -10.51 24.31 -11.26
C SER A 3 -9.72 23.02 -11.51
N LYS A 4 -8.97 22.57 -10.50
CA LYS A 4 -8.31 21.26 -10.53
C LYS A 4 -9.40 20.21 -10.79
N PRO A 5 -9.26 19.31 -11.78
CA PRO A 5 -10.27 18.30 -12.04
C PRO A 5 -10.53 17.50 -10.76
N THR A 6 -11.80 17.31 -10.44
CA THR A 6 -12.27 16.54 -9.30
C THR A 6 -11.78 15.11 -9.46
N GLN A 7 -10.69 14.77 -8.76
CA GLN A 7 -10.19 13.39 -8.68
C GLN A 7 -11.27 12.55 -7.98
N ILE A 8 -11.77 11.53 -8.67
CA ILE A 8 -12.76 10.62 -8.09
C ILE A 8 -12.02 9.82 -7.03
N THR A 9 -12.33 10.10 -5.77
CA THR A 9 -11.73 9.40 -4.65
C THR A 9 -12.45 8.09 -4.40
N HIS A 10 -11.70 6.99 -4.40
CA HIS A 10 -12.23 5.67 -4.10
C HIS A 10 -11.76 5.23 -2.71
N VAL A 11 -12.63 4.52 -1.99
CA VAL A 11 -12.18 3.77 -0.81
C VAL A 11 -11.42 2.55 -1.33
N SER A 12 -10.24 2.31 -0.78
CA SER A 12 -9.35 1.24 -1.21
C SER A 12 -8.56 0.71 -0.04
N ALA A 13 -8.11 -0.53 -0.12
CA ALA A 13 -7.10 -1.06 0.79
C ALA A 13 -5.73 -0.94 0.12
N LEU A 14 -4.77 -0.32 0.80
CA LEU A 14 -3.39 -0.19 0.35
C LEU A 14 -2.48 -1.03 1.24
N VAL A 15 -1.79 -1.97 0.62
CA VAL A 15 -0.82 -2.84 1.29
C VAL A 15 0.55 -2.62 0.68
N VAL A 16 1.53 -2.35 1.55
CA VAL A 16 2.94 -2.16 1.18
C VAL A 16 3.75 -3.31 1.76
N THR A 17 4.44 -4.06 0.92
CA THR A 17 5.36 -5.12 1.36
C THR A 17 6.78 -4.73 1.00
N ILE A 18 7.60 -4.49 2.03
CA ILE A 18 9.04 -4.27 1.88
C ILE A 18 9.70 -5.64 1.77
N VAL A 19 10.22 -5.97 0.59
CA VAL A 19 10.73 -7.32 0.31
C VAL A 19 12.19 -7.41 0.76
N ARG A 20 13.08 -6.65 0.12
CA ARG A 20 14.53 -6.71 0.35
C ARG A 20 15.23 -5.49 -0.22
N ALA A 21 16.49 -5.29 0.16
CA ALA A 21 17.40 -4.41 -0.55
C ALA A 21 18.58 -5.20 -1.14
N GLN A 22 19.34 -4.54 -2.00
CA GLN A 22 20.56 -5.05 -2.63
C GLN A 22 21.61 -3.96 -2.62
N ASP A 23 22.86 -4.35 -2.40
CA ASP A 23 24.05 -3.50 -2.51
C ASP A 23 23.94 -2.17 -1.75
N LEU A 24 23.38 -2.21 -0.53
CA LEU A 24 23.38 -1.08 0.39
C LEU A 24 24.79 -0.75 0.85
N TRP A 25 25.00 0.53 1.16
CA TRP A 25 26.22 1.04 1.76
C TRP A 25 25.89 2.25 2.63
N GLY A 26 25.96 2.08 3.95
CA GLY A 26 25.97 3.16 4.93
C GLY A 26 27.25 3.16 5.77
N ASP A 27 27.61 2.00 6.31
CA ASP A 27 28.89 1.82 7.02
C ASP A 27 30.17 1.84 6.18
N GLN A 28 31.28 2.31 6.78
CA GLN A 28 32.62 2.28 6.17
C GLN A 28 33.46 1.07 6.58
N THR A 29 33.27 0.55 7.79
CA THR A 29 34.10 -0.52 8.38
C THR A 29 33.35 -1.84 8.52
N THR A 30 32.04 -1.78 8.70
CA THR A 30 31.09 -2.91 8.77
C THR A 30 30.20 -2.94 7.54
N ALA A 31 29.32 -3.95 7.48
CA ALA A 31 28.22 -3.95 6.53
C ALA A 31 27.03 -3.21 7.15
N THR A 32 26.13 -2.69 6.32
CA THR A 32 24.98 -1.86 6.72
C THR A 32 24.03 -2.58 7.68
N ASP A 33 23.56 -1.85 8.69
CA ASP A 33 22.51 -2.20 9.65
C ASP A 33 21.15 -1.65 9.17
N GLY A 34 20.62 -2.27 8.11
CA GLY A 34 19.53 -1.69 7.32
C GLY A 34 18.11 -1.84 7.90
N TYR A 35 17.30 -0.78 7.81
CA TYR A 35 15.85 -0.83 7.99
C TYR A 35 15.10 0.16 7.08
N VAL A 36 13.77 -0.01 6.94
CA VAL A 36 12.94 0.83 6.05
C VAL A 36 11.79 1.45 6.82
N LYS A 37 11.59 2.76 6.68
CA LYS A 37 10.43 3.51 7.18
C LYS A 37 9.40 3.67 6.06
N VAL A 38 8.12 3.46 6.39
CA VAL A 38 7.00 3.60 5.46
C VAL A 38 6.13 4.77 5.91
N PHE A 39 5.84 5.68 4.98
CA PHE A 39 5.02 6.86 5.21
C PHE A 39 3.84 6.90 4.24
N ASP A 40 2.71 7.41 4.73
CA ASP A 40 1.55 7.68 3.87
C ASP A 40 1.73 8.93 3.01
N LYS A 41 0.69 9.26 2.24
CA LYS A 41 0.65 10.45 1.37
C LYS A 41 0.69 11.79 2.13
N HIS A 42 0.46 11.77 3.44
CA HIS A 42 0.53 12.94 4.32
C HIS A 42 1.88 13.01 5.04
N ASN A 43 2.85 12.17 4.67
CA ASN A 43 4.14 12.02 5.33
C ASN A 43 4.04 11.60 6.80
N ILE A 44 2.95 10.93 7.19
CA ILE A 44 2.80 10.33 8.51
C ILE A 44 3.45 8.95 8.47
N GLN A 45 4.37 8.68 9.41
CA GLN A 45 5.01 7.38 9.50
C GLN A 45 4.00 6.32 9.94
N ILE A 46 3.81 5.31 9.10
CA ILE A 46 2.92 4.18 9.36
C ILE A 46 3.65 3.11 10.17
N GLY A 47 4.94 2.90 9.89
CA GLY A 47 5.77 1.95 10.62
C GLY A 47 7.17 1.88 10.04
N ARG A 48 7.98 0.97 10.62
CA ARG A 48 9.29 0.59 10.10
C ARG A 48 9.47 -0.92 10.15
N THR A 49 10.38 -1.44 9.34
CA THR A 49 10.85 -2.83 9.46
C THR A 49 11.73 -2.98 10.69
N ASP A 50 11.99 -4.24 11.05
CA ASP A 50 13.10 -4.56 11.95
C ASP A 50 14.43 -4.20 11.28
N THR A 51 15.43 -3.90 12.09
CA THR A 51 16.81 -3.70 11.63
C THR A 51 17.45 -5.05 11.36
N ILE A 52 18.06 -5.22 10.19
CA ILE A 52 18.91 -6.37 9.88
C ILE A 52 20.35 -5.90 9.94
N MET A 53 21.05 -6.33 10.99
CA MET A 53 22.42 -5.91 11.25
C MET A 53 23.41 -6.53 10.25
N ASN A 54 24.43 -5.77 9.87
CA ASN A 54 25.64 -6.19 9.19
C ASN A 54 25.38 -6.95 7.89
N ASN A 55 24.49 -6.41 7.06
CA ASN A 55 24.07 -7.02 5.81
C ASN A 55 23.74 -5.98 4.73
N ASN A 56 24.53 -5.92 3.66
CA ASN A 56 24.32 -5.03 2.53
C ASN A 56 23.18 -5.47 1.58
N SER A 57 22.61 -6.67 1.78
CA SER A 57 21.49 -7.20 0.99
C SER A 57 20.40 -7.81 1.90
N PRO A 58 19.81 -7.01 2.80
CA PRO A 58 18.84 -7.47 3.79
C PRO A 58 17.52 -7.91 3.14
N TYR A 59 16.88 -8.92 3.73
CA TYR A 59 15.58 -9.45 3.31
C TYR A 59 14.60 -9.37 4.49
N TRP A 60 13.58 -8.50 4.39
CA TRP A 60 12.65 -8.24 5.49
C TRP A 60 11.30 -8.93 5.34
N GLU A 61 10.78 -9.04 4.11
CA GLU A 61 9.43 -9.54 3.79
C GLU A 61 8.33 -8.97 4.72
N ARG A 62 8.45 -7.69 5.07
CA ARG A 62 7.56 -7.04 6.05
C ARG A 62 6.41 -6.36 5.34
N THR A 63 5.19 -6.69 5.75
CA THR A 63 3.96 -6.10 5.21
C THR A 63 3.36 -5.06 6.14
N PHE A 64 2.92 -3.95 5.58
CA PHE A 64 2.22 -2.85 6.22
C PHE A 64 0.86 -2.68 5.54
N ASP A 65 -0.21 -2.85 6.32
CA ASP A 65 -1.58 -2.58 5.88
C ASP A 65 -1.97 -1.18 6.34
N LEU A 66 -2.21 -0.28 5.38
CA LEU A 66 -2.61 1.11 5.65
C LEU A 66 -4.13 1.23 5.87
N GLY A 67 -4.87 0.12 5.75
CA GLY A 67 -6.30 0.06 5.93
C GLY A 67 -7.09 0.69 4.79
N ASP A 68 -8.35 1.01 5.08
CA ASP A 68 -9.26 1.69 4.16
C ASP A 68 -8.82 3.14 3.94
N VAL A 69 -8.00 3.35 2.92
CA VAL A 69 -7.52 4.66 2.51
C VAL A 69 -8.35 5.21 1.37
N VAL A 70 -8.64 6.51 1.45
CA VAL A 70 -9.18 7.28 0.34
C VAL A 70 -7.99 7.77 -0.46
N VAL A 71 -7.65 7.09 -1.55
CA VAL A 71 -6.55 7.50 -2.44
C VAL A 71 -7.09 8.00 -3.77
N ALA A 72 -6.45 9.04 -4.28
CA ALA A 72 -6.60 9.49 -5.66
C ALA A 72 -5.57 8.79 -6.54
N GLU A 73 -5.86 8.72 -7.84
CA GLU A 73 -4.88 8.29 -8.82
C GLU A 73 -3.66 9.22 -8.77
N ASN A 74 -2.46 8.63 -8.66
CA ASN A 74 -1.17 9.31 -8.46
C ASN A 74 -0.88 9.86 -7.05
N ASP A 75 -1.69 9.53 -6.04
CA ASP A 75 -1.23 9.67 -4.65
C ASP A 75 0.09 8.88 -4.50
N LYS A 76 1.05 9.45 -3.77
CA LYS A 76 2.34 8.81 -3.55
C LYS A 76 2.49 8.39 -2.10
N ILE A 77 3.16 7.26 -1.89
CA ILE A 77 3.74 6.92 -0.59
C ILE A 77 5.22 7.27 -0.60
N LYS A 78 5.78 7.44 0.60
CA LYS A 78 7.22 7.64 0.76
C LYS A 78 7.82 6.45 1.51
N LEU A 79 8.93 5.94 0.98
CA LEU A 79 9.78 4.93 1.59
C LEU A 79 11.13 5.54 1.88
N GLU A 80 11.70 5.30 3.05
CA GLU A 80 13.05 5.74 3.40
C GLU A 80 13.86 4.54 3.88
N VAL A 81 15.07 4.36 3.35
CA VAL A 81 16.00 3.31 3.74
C VAL A 81 17.08 3.93 4.62
N TRP A 82 17.32 3.32 5.77
CA TRP A 82 18.20 3.85 6.81
C TRP A 82 19.24 2.79 7.22
N ASP A 83 20.42 3.26 7.64
CA ASP A 83 21.44 2.52 8.39
C ASP A 83 21.32 2.87 9.88
N GLU A 84 21.36 1.88 10.78
CA GLU A 84 21.20 2.08 12.22
C GLU A 84 22.55 2.03 12.94
N ASP A 85 23.22 3.18 13.07
CA ASP A 85 24.45 3.31 13.85
C ASP A 85 24.18 3.40 15.35
N SER A 86 23.26 4.31 15.73
CA SER A 86 22.91 4.58 17.12
C SER A 86 21.55 5.24 17.20
N LYS A 87 20.87 5.15 18.35
CA LYS A 87 19.49 5.66 18.52
C LYS A 87 19.22 7.12 18.11
N TRP A 88 20.25 7.93 17.86
CA TRP A 88 20.14 9.35 17.54
C TRP A 88 20.83 9.76 16.24
N ASP A 89 21.53 8.86 15.56
CA ASP A 89 22.44 9.19 14.46
C ASP A 89 22.37 8.13 13.35
N ASP A 90 21.15 7.73 12.98
CA ASP A 90 20.93 6.82 11.87
C ASP A 90 21.16 7.54 10.53
N ASP A 91 21.84 6.89 9.59
CA ASP A 91 22.14 7.45 8.26
C ASP A 91 21.03 7.15 7.24
N LEU A 92 20.57 8.19 6.53
CA LEU A 92 19.58 8.03 5.45
C LEU A 92 20.28 7.61 4.15
N LEU A 93 20.05 6.36 3.73
CA LEU A 93 20.64 5.76 2.52
C LEU A 93 19.88 6.10 1.24
N GLY A 94 18.61 6.47 1.37
CA GLY A 94 17.83 6.97 0.25
C GLY A 94 16.34 7.09 0.55
N THR A 95 15.67 7.92 -0.26
CA THR A 95 14.24 8.18 -0.17
C THR A 95 13.58 7.93 -1.51
N CYS A 96 12.40 7.33 -1.48
CA CYS A 96 11.64 6.96 -2.68
C CYS A 96 10.19 7.42 -2.54
N GLU A 97 9.72 8.25 -3.47
CA GLU A 97 8.30 8.56 -3.60
C GLU A 97 7.68 7.71 -4.71
N VAL A 98 6.73 6.86 -4.35
CA VAL A 98 6.16 5.87 -5.26
C VAL A 98 4.70 6.18 -5.51
N ALA A 99 4.34 6.37 -6.77
CA ALA A 99 2.95 6.55 -7.18
C ALA A 99 2.16 5.25 -7.00
N ILE A 100 1.03 5.35 -6.32
CA ILE A 100 0.11 4.24 -6.10
C ILE A 100 -0.63 3.96 -7.42
N LYS A 101 -0.61 2.69 -7.84
CA LYS A 101 -1.33 2.19 -9.01
C LYS A 101 -2.26 1.06 -8.60
N ALA A 102 -3.40 0.94 -9.28
CA ALA A 102 -4.35 -0.14 -9.05
C ALA A 102 -3.71 -1.52 -9.26
N GLY A 103 -4.15 -2.50 -8.47
CA GLY A 103 -3.66 -3.87 -8.52
C GLY A 103 -2.36 -4.09 -7.75
N GLN A 104 -1.74 -5.26 -7.99
CA GLN A 104 -0.50 -5.67 -7.37
C GLN A 104 0.67 -5.39 -8.32
N ASN A 105 1.65 -4.65 -7.84
CA ASN A 105 2.79 -4.22 -8.63
C ASN A 105 4.09 -4.46 -7.84
N TYR A 106 4.98 -5.26 -8.41
CA TYR A 106 6.38 -5.35 -7.96
C TYR A 106 7.14 -4.15 -8.51
N ASN A 107 7.84 -3.46 -7.62
CA ASN A 107 8.58 -2.25 -7.96
C ASN A 107 9.96 -2.29 -7.31
N PHE A 108 10.82 -1.40 -7.79
CA PHE A 108 12.11 -1.15 -7.18
C PHE A 108 12.39 0.35 -7.16
N CYS A 109 13.29 0.77 -6.29
CA CYS A 109 13.81 2.11 -6.27
C CYS A 109 15.33 2.10 -6.12
N THR A 110 16.00 2.92 -6.92
CA THR A 110 17.44 3.15 -6.81
C THR A 110 17.72 4.05 -5.61
N LEU A 111 18.73 3.68 -4.83
CA LEU A 111 19.21 4.45 -3.68
C LEU A 111 20.53 5.12 -4.05
N ASN A 112 21.17 5.81 -3.10
CA ASN A 112 22.52 6.32 -3.32
C ASN A 112 23.50 5.17 -3.62
N HIS A 113 23.30 4.04 -2.93
CA HIS A 113 23.97 2.77 -3.17
C HIS A 113 22.94 1.65 -3.20
N GLY A 114 22.93 0.90 -4.30
CA GLY A 114 22.05 -0.24 -4.45
C GLY A 114 20.60 0.12 -4.73
N LEU A 115 19.68 -0.79 -4.35
CA LEU A 115 18.26 -0.64 -4.63
C LEU A 115 17.36 -1.33 -3.60
N LEU A 116 16.19 -0.76 -3.39
CA LEU A 116 15.11 -1.33 -2.59
C LEU A 116 14.10 -2.02 -3.51
N LEU A 117 13.74 -3.28 -3.21
CA LEU A 117 12.65 -4.01 -3.85
C LEU A 117 11.44 -4.10 -2.91
N PHE A 118 10.26 -3.81 -3.44
CA PHE A 118 9.01 -3.80 -2.68
C PHE A 118 7.82 -4.11 -3.59
N MET A 119 6.71 -4.45 -2.97
CA MET A 119 5.45 -4.72 -3.64
C MET A 119 4.36 -3.78 -3.11
N LEU A 120 3.58 -3.21 -4.01
CA LEU A 120 2.40 -2.42 -3.69
C LEU A 120 1.16 -3.13 -4.18
N THR A 121 0.16 -3.26 -3.32
CA THR A 121 -1.15 -3.79 -3.68
C THR A 121 -2.21 -2.75 -3.35
N LEU A 122 -2.91 -2.26 -4.38
CA LEU A 122 -4.07 -1.39 -4.22
C LEU A 122 -5.33 -2.15 -4.65
N ALA A 123 -6.20 -2.43 -3.68
CA ALA A 123 -7.52 -3.01 -3.93
C ALA A 123 -8.58 -1.90 -3.88
N ILE A 124 -9.17 -1.57 -5.04
CA ILE A 124 -10.23 -0.56 -5.13
C ILE A 124 -11.56 -1.21 -4.77
N PHE A 125 -12.26 -0.64 -3.78
CA PHE A 125 -13.62 -1.07 -3.47
C PHE A 125 -14.62 -0.27 -4.31
N LEU A 126 -15.22 -0.93 -5.30
CA LEU A 126 -16.30 -0.35 -6.10
C LEU A 126 -17.60 -0.34 -5.29
N LYS A 127 -17.68 0.53 -4.27
CA LYS A 127 -18.86 0.66 -3.39
C LYS A 127 -20.15 0.92 -4.18
N HIS A 128 -20.07 1.71 -5.26
CA HIS A 128 -21.23 1.98 -6.12
C HIS A 128 -21.70 0.74 -6.89
N ILE A 129 -20.77 -0.05 -7.44
CA ILE A 129 -21.15 -1.27 -8.17
C ILE A 129 -21.70 -2.31 -7.20
N ILE A 130 -21.07 -2.51 -6.04
CA ILE A 130 -21.57 -3.45 -5.03
C ILE A 130 -22.97 -3.01 -4.53
N TYR A 131 -23.18 -1.72 -4.26
CA TYR A 131 -24.48 -1.21 -3.84
C TYR A 131 -25.56 -1.38 -4.93
N ILE A 132 -25.25 -1.10 -6.19
CA ILE A 132 -26.19 -1.31 -7.30
C ILE A 132 -26.49 -2.80 -7.49
N VAL A 133 -25.47 -3.66 -7.48
CA VAL A 133 -25.63 -5.10 -7.64
C VAL A 133 -26.46 -5.69 -6.49
N THR A 134 -26.17 -5.31 -5.24
CA THR A 134 -26.93 -5.78 -4.06
C THR A 134 -28.37 -5.28 -4.07
N THR A 135 -28.64 -4.02 -4.41
CA THR A 135 -30.01 -3.49 -4.49
C THR A 135 -30.82 -4.12 -5.62
N VAL A 136 -30.23 -4.29 -6.81
CA VAL A 136 -30.90 -4.92 -7.97
C VAL A 136 -31.16 -6.41 -7.73
N LEU A 137 -30.17 -7.17 -7.24
CA LEU A 137 -30.35 -8.57 -6.86
C LEU A 137 -31.40 -8.73 -5.77
N CYS A 138 -31.35 -7.90 -4.72
CA CYS A 138 -32.33 -7.95 -3.64
C CYS A 138 -33.75 -7.70 -4.16
N SER A 139 -33.95 -6.70 -5.04
CA SER A 139 -35.25 -6.44 -5.67
C SER A 139 -35.74 -7.62 -6.51
N PHE A 140 -34.86 -8.25 -7.30
CA PHE A 140 -35.20 -9.41 -8.14
C PHE A 140 -35.57 -10.65 -7.30
N ILE A 141 -34.79 -10.94 -6.25
CA ILE A 141 -35.05 -12.04 -5.32
C ILE A 141 -36.36 -11.79 -4.58
N LEU A 142 -36.60 -10.58 -4.09
CA LEU A 142 -37.85 -10.20 -3.43
C LEU A 142 -39.05 -10.43 -4.35
N HIS A 143 -38.93 -10.08 -5.63
CA HIS A 143 -39.98 -10.32 -6.63
C HIS A 143 -40.28 -11.82 -6.83
N ILE A 144 -39.24 -12.65 -6.94
CA ILE A 144 -39.38 -14.11 -7.09
C ILE A 144 -40.01 -14.74 -5.84
N VAL A 145 -39.61 -14.29 -4.64
CA VAL A 145 -40.16 -14.78 -3.36
C VAL A 145 -41.62 -14.38 -3.22
N LEU A 146 -41.97 -13.13 -3.54
CA LEU A 146 -43.36 -12.65 -3.58
C LEU A 146 -44.22 -13.50 -4.52
N LEU A 147 -43.75 -13.75 -5.74
CA LEU A 147 -44.47 -14.60 -6.69
C LEU A 147 -44.68 -16.02 -6.14
N LYS A 148 -43.66 -16.64 -5.55
CA LYS A 148 -43.79 -17.98 -4.93
C LYS A 148 -44.76 -17.99 -3.75
N ILE A 149 -44.72 -16.97 -2.89
CA ILE A 149 -45.66 -16.84 -1.77
C ILE A 149 -47.10 -16.71 -2.31
N ILE A 150 -47.33 -15.84 -3.29
CA ILE A 150 -48.65 -15.69 -3.93
C ILE A 150 -49.13 -17.04 -4.48
N PHE A 151 -48.29 -17.79 -5.20
CA PHE A 151 -48.66 -19.12 -5.73
C PHE A 151 -49.00 -20.15 -4.65
N VAL A 152 -48.38 -20.08 -3.46
CA VAL A 152 -48.64 -21.01 -2.36
C VAL A 152 -49.95 -20.67 -1.64
N TYR A 153 -50.25 -19.39 -1.45
CA TYR A 153 -51.42 -18.95 -0.67
C TYR A 153 -52.69 -18.69 -1.51
N CYS A 154 -52.60 -18.62 -2.84
CA CYS A 154 -53.77 -18.47 -3.74
C CYS A 154 -54.29 -19.81 -4.31
N LYS A 155 -53.96 -20.95 -3.69
CA LYS A 155 -54.42 -22.28 -4.09
C LYS A 155 -55.41 -22.84 -3.07
#